data_AF-F3GMN7-F1
#
_entry.id   AF-F3GMN7-F1
#
_cell.length_a   1.000
_cell.length_b   1.000
_cell.length_c   1.000
_cell.angle_alpha   90.00
_cell.angle_beta   90.00
_cell.angle_gamma   90.00
#
_symmetry.space_group_name_H-M   'P 1'
#
loop_
_entity.id
_entity.type
_entity.pdbx_description
1 polymer ?
#
loop_
_entity_poly.entity_id
_entity_poly.type
_entity_poly.pdbx_seq_one_letter_code
_entity_poly.pdbx_strand_id
1 'polypeptide(L)'
;SSNVQDLPLPDSARVVEQISELAGDLDLVGFYAAGPLYRGFASSWGALGWHHANSFNFDWSLFHENGQAVKANYAGHDWSDEAFAQRFQQAREQLEFLGRPLHALKLC
;
A
#
# COMPACT_ATOMS: atom_id res chain seq x y z
N SER A 1 10.28 2.11 -29.15
CA SER A 1 8.97 1.67 -28.67
C SER A 1 8.70 2.40 -27.36
N SER A 2 7.76 3.34 -27.34
CA SER A 2 7.37 4.07 -26.13
C SER A 2 6.26 3.30 -25.45
N ASN A 3 6.48 2.85 -24.21
CA ASN A 3 5.42 2.33 -23.36
C ASN A 3 5.08 3.46 -22.36
N VAL A 4 3.93 4.09 -22.57
CA VAL A 4 3.41 5.18 -21.74
C VAL A 4 2.15 4.65 -21.08
N GLN A 5 2.16 4.56 -19.75
CA GLN A 5 0.93 4.38 -18.98
C GLN A 5 0.32 5.77 -18.75
N ASP A 6 -0.84 6.03 -19.37
CA ASP A 6 -1.51 7.34 -19.37
C ASP A 6 -2.56 7.51 -18.27
N LEU A 7 -2.85 6.47 -17.48
CA LEU A 7 -3.84 6.56 -16.40
C LEU A 7 -3.24 7.29 -15.19
N PRO A 8 -3.74 8.48 -14.82
CA PRO A 8 -3.27 9.20 -13.65
C PRO A 8 -3.72 8.46 -12.38
N LEU A 9 -2.82 8.38 -11.41
CA LEU A 9 -3.19 7.95 -10.06
C LEU A 9 -4.22 8.92 -9.47
N PRO A 10 -5.07 8.45 -8.55
CA PRO A 10 -5.98 9.34 -7.82
C PRO A 10 -5.21 10.43 -7.08
N ASP A 11 -5.88 11.54 -6.84
CA ASP A 11 -5.32 12.63 -6.06
C ASP A 11 -4.91 12.16 -4.66
N SER A 12 -3.72 12.57 -4.22
CA SER A 12 -3.16 12.15 -2.94
C SER A 12 -4.03 12.55 -1.75
N ALA A 13 -4.72 13.70 -1.80
CA ALA A 13 -5.61 14.11 -0.72
C ALA A 13 -6.84 13.18 -0.62
N ARG A 14 -7.42 12.79 -1.77
CA ARG A 14 -8.50 11.79 -1.82
C ARG A 14 -8.06 10.44 -1.23
N VAL A 15 -6.85 9.99 -1.54
CA VAL A 15 -6.32 8.72 -1.00
C VAL A 15 -6.14 8.82 0.51
N VAL A 16 -5.59 9.92 1.01
CA VAL A 16 -5.43 10.15 2.45
C VAL A 16 -6.78 10.24 3.17
N GLU A 17 -7.78 10.88 2.57
CA GLU A 17 -9.15 10.93 3.08
C GLU A 17 -9.74 9.52 3.20
N GLN A 18 -9.65 8.71 2.14
CA GLN A 18 -10.13 7.33 2.15
C GLN A 18 -9.40 6.44 3.19
N ILE A 19 -8.07 6.60 3.33
CA ILE A 19 -7.30 5.90 4.38
C ILE A 19 -7.83 6.28 5.76
N SER A 20 -8.09 7.57 5.98
CA SER A 20 -8.60 8.10 7.26
C SER A 20 -10.01 7.58 7.57
N GLU A 21 -10.89 7.54 6.56
CA GLU A 21 -12.24 7.00 6.69
C GLU A 21 -12.25 5.52 7.03
N LEU A 22 -11.42 4.71 6.37
CA LEU A 22 -11.32 3.28 6.64
C LEU A 22 -10.64 2.97 7.99
N ALA A 23 -9.71 3.83 8.43
CA ALA A 23 -9.07 3.69 9.73
C ALA A 23 -10.06 3.89 10.87
N GLY A 24 -10.97 4.85 10.76
CA GLY A 24 -12.00 5.08 11.79
C GLY A 24 -11.38 5.35 13.16
N ASP A 25 -11.60 4.43 14.10
CA ASP A 25 -11.12 4.47 15.48
C ASP A 25 -9.80 3.72 15.71
N LEU A 26 -9.25 3.07 14.69
CA LEU A 26 -7.99 2.33 14.79
C LEU A 26 -6.79 3.28 14.88
N ASP A 27 -5.81 2.89 15.69
CA ASP A 27 -4.49 3.53 15.68
C ASP A 27 -3.70 3.05 14.45
N LEU A 28 -3.56 3.94 13.46
CA LEU A 28 -2.89 3.69 12.19
C LEU A 28 -1.68 4.62 12.02
N VAL A 29 -0.54 4.02 11.68
CA VAL A 29 0.64 4.73 11.19
C VAL A 29 1.04 4.17 9.84
N GLY A 30 1.29 5.03 8.85
CA GLY A 30 1.69 4.58 7.52
C GLY A 30 2.39 5.65 6.69
N PHE A 31 2.99 5.19 5.59
CA PHE A 31 3.64 6.00 4.58
C PHE A 31 2.99 5.74 3.23
N TYR A 32 2.46 6.81 2.62
CA TYR A 32 1.95 6.80 1.26
C TYR A 32 2.88 7.61 0.35
N ALA A 33 3.29 7.00 -0.76
CA ALA A 33 4.08 7.65 -1.80
C ALA A 33 3.49 7.29 -3.17
N ALA A 34 3.16 8.29 -3.98
CA ALA A 34 2.61 8.10 -5.31
C ALA A 34 3.17 9.15 -6.27
N GLY A 35 3.43 8.75 -7.51
CA GLY A 35 3.88 9.69 -8.53
C GLY A 35 4.39 9.04 -9.82
N PRO A 36 4.74 9.88 -10.80
CA PRO A 36 5.29 9.44 -12.07
C PRO A 36 6.74 8.96 -11.93
N LEU A 37 7.04 7.85 -12.58
CA LEU A 37 8.37 7.29 -12.75
C LEU A 37 8.80 7.43 -14.21
N TYR A 38 9.87 8.18 -14.44
CA TYR A 38 10.51 8.34 -15.74
C TYR A 38 11.80 7.52 -15.79
N ARG A 39 11.92 6.60 -16.76
CA ARG A 39 13.15 5.83 -17.03
C ARG A 39 13.62 6.08 -18.45
N GLY A 40 14.84 6.61 -18.57
CA GLY A 40 15.56 6.74 -19.85
C GLY A 40 16.62 5.65 -19.99
N PHE A 41 16.78 5.13 -21.20
CA PHE A 41 17.84 4.21 -21.58
C PHE A 41 18.57 4.73 -22.82
N ALA A 42 19.91 4.68 -22.79
CA ALA A 42 20.75 5.01 -23.92
C ALA A 42 21.88 3.98 -24.05
N SER A 43 22.17 3.51 -25.28
CA SER A 43 23.29 2.63 -25.58
C SER A 43 24.19 3.20 -26.68
N SER A 44 25.49 2.88 -26.62
CA SER A 44 26.48 3.28 -27.63
C SER A 44 26.24 2.62 -29.00
N TRP A 45 25.37 1.62 -29.06
CA TRP A 45 24.90 0.97 -30.29
C TRP A 45 23.68 1.68 -30.90
N GLY A 46 23.34 2.88 -30.43
CA GLY A 46 22.28 3.73 -31.00
C GLY A 46 20.88 3.45 -30.47
N ALA A 47 20.72 2.62 -29.44
CA ALA A 47 19.41 2.41 -28.83
C ALA A 47 19.10 3.55 -27.84
N LEU A 48 17.99 4.25 -28.08
CA LEU A 48 17.43 5.25 -27.18
C LEU A 48 15.99 4.84 -26.85
N GLY A 49 15.64 4.85 -25.57
CA GLY A 49 14.30 4.48 -25.10
C GLY A 49 13.87 5.30 -23.90
N TRP A 50 12.58 5.62 -23.84
CA TRP A 50 11.94 6.28 -22.71
C TRP A 50 10.75 5.45 -22.26
N HIS A 51 10.62 5.27 -20.95
CA HIS A 51 9.52 4.58 -20.30
C HIS A 51 8.93 5.51 -19.24
N HIS A 52 7.62 5.69 -19.29
CA HIS A 52 6.86 6.48 -18.32
C HIS A 52 5.76 5.62 -17.70
N ALA A 53 5.76 5.50 -16.38
CA ALA A 53 4.72 4.80 -15.64
C ALA A 53 4.44 5.49 -14.31
N ASN A 54 3.20 5.41 -13.84
CA ASN A 54 2.87 5.85 -12.49
C ASN A 54 3.06 4.68 -11.53
N SER A 55 3.49 4.98 -10.30
CA SER A 55 3.54 3.97 -9.24
C SER A 55 3.10 4.57 -7.92
N PHE A 56 2.53 3.73 -7.08
CA PHE A 56 2.25 4.06 -5.69
C PHE A 56 2.73 2.95 -4.76
N ASN A 57 3.00 3.34 -3.52
CA ASN A 57 3.18 2.45 -2.40
C ASN A 57 2.50 3.06 -1.17
N PHE A 58 1.67 2.25 -0.52
CA PHE A 58 1.16 2.47 0.82
C PHE A 58 1.60 1.34 1.74
N ASP A 59 2.43 1.65 2.73
CA ASP A 59 2.83 0.75 3.80
C ASP A 59 2.23 1.25 5.11
N TRP A 60 1.52 0.41 5.88
CA TRP A 60 0.90 0.83 7.14
C TRP A 60 0.96 -0.24 8.23
N SER A 61 0.75 0.22 9.46
CA SER A 61 0.60 -0.62 10.65
C SER A 61 -0.63 -0.19 11.43
N LEU A 62 -1.45 -1.17 11.81
CA LEU A 62 -2.58 -1.00 12.73
C LEU A 62 -2.16 -1.50 14.10
N PHE A 63 -2.35 -0.69 15.14
CA PHE A 63 -1.96 -1.02 16.51
C PHE A 63 -3.17 -1.45 17.34
N HIS A 64 -2.95 -2.48 18.16
CA HIS A 64 -3.89 -2.92 19.18
C HIS A 64 -3.45 -2.39 20.55
N GLU A 65 -4.40 -2.19 21.46
CA GLU A 65 -4.13 -1.67 22.81
C GLU A 65 -3.14 -2.53 23.64
N ASN A 66 -2.94 -3.79 23.23
CA ASN A 66 -2.00 -4.71 23.85
C ASN A 66 -0.53 -4.50 23.40
N GLY A 67 -0.27 -3.49 22.57
CA GLY A 67 1.05 -3.14 22.05
C GLY A 67 1.48 -3.97 20.83
N GLN A 68 0.65 -4.86 20.31
CA GLN A 68 0.91 -5.59 19.07
C GLN A 68 0.37 -4.82 17.87
N ALA A 69 0.92 -5.09 16.69
CA ALA A 69 0.51 -4.44 15.46
C ALA A 69 0.43 -5.41 14.28
N VAL A 70 -0.52 -5.16 13.39
CA VAL A 70 -0.58 -5.78 12.06
C VAL A 70 0.06 -4.84 11.06
N LYS A 71 1.09 -5.31 10.36
CA LYS A 71 1.69 -4.59 9.24
C LYS A 71 1.08 -5.09 7.93
N ALA A 72 0.68 -4.17 7.07
CA ALA A 72 0.16 -4.46 5.75
C ALA A 72 0.71 -3.48 4.70
N ASN A 73 0.63 -3.87 3.43
CA ASN A 73 1.09 -3.06 2.33
C ASN A 73 0.18 -3.16 1.09
N TYR A 74 0.19 -2.09 0.30
CA TYR A 74 -0.50 -1.99 -0.97
C TYR A 74 0.32 -1.12 -1.92
N ALA A 75 0.88 -1.76 -2.94
CA ALA A 75 1.70 -1.11 -3.95
C ALA A 75 1.28 -1.57 -5.35
N GLY A 76 1.44 -0.70 -6.34
CA GLY A 76 1.03 -0.98 -7.70
C GLY A 76 1.23 0.20 -8.64
N HIS A 77 0.66 0.06 -9.84
CA HIS A 77 0.65 1.09 -10.88
C HIS A 77 -0.76 1.66 -11.10
N ASP A 78 -1.79 0.95 -10.63
CA ASP A 78 -3.19 1.33 -10.73
C ASP A 78 -3.86 1.16 -9.36
N TRP A 79 -4.47 2.24 -8.87
CA TRP A 79 -5.11 2.27 -7.56
C TRP A 79 -6.57 1.82 -7.68
N SER A 80 -6.95 0.83 -6.88
CA SER A 80 -8.33 0.35 -6.79
C SER A 80 -8.83 0.52 -5.37
N ASP A 81 -9.91 1.30 -5.24
CA ASP A 81 -10.59 1.54 -3.97
C ASP A 81 -11.09 0.23 -3.35
N GLU A 82 -11.59 -0.69 -4.18
CA GLU A 82 -12.05 -2.00 -3.74
C GLU A 82 -10.90 -2.89 -3.25
N ALA A 83 -9.80 -2.96 -4.02
CA ALA A 83 -8.65 -3.75 -3.62
C ALA A 83 -8.00 -3.22 -2.34
N PHE A 84 -7.96 -1.90 -2.17
CA PHE A 84 -7.50 -1.26 -0.95
C PHE A 84 -8.41 -1.60 0.23
N ALA A 85 -9.74 -1.42 0.08
CA ALA A 85 -10.71 -1.72 1.14
C ALA A 85 -10.66 -3.19 1.58
N GLN A 86 -10.51 -4.13 0.64
CA GLN A 86 -10.37 -5.55 0.98
C GLN A 86 -9.10 -5.84 1.79
N ARG A 87 -7.96 -5.26 1.42
CA ARG A 87 -6.70 -5.40 2.17
C ARG A 87 -6.79 -4.78 3.55
N PHE A 88 -7.45 -3.62 3.65
CA PHE A 88 -7.68 -2.95 4.93
C PHE A 88 -8.55 -3.78 5.86
N GLN A 89 -9.66 -4.34 5.34
CA GLN A 89 -10.55 -5.24 6.07
C GLN A 89 -9.79 -6.47 6.58
N GLN A 90 -8.97 -7.10 5.75
CA GLN A 90 -8.14 -8.23 6.17
C GLN A 90 -7.16 -7.86 7.30
N ALA A 91 -6.54 -6.69 7.22
CA ALA A 91 -5.63 -6.22 8.27
C ALA A 91 -6.37 -5.97 9.60
N ARG A 92 -7.60 -5.43 9.55
CA ARG A 92 -8.46 -5.24 10.73
C ARG A 92 -8.89 -6.58 11.33
N GLU A 93 -9.30 -7.56 10.52
CA GLU A 93 -9.61 -8.91 10.99
C GLU A 93 -8.41 -9.56 11.68
N GLN A 94 -7.21 -9.44 11.09
CA GLN A 94 -5.96 -9.92 11.72
C GLN A 94 -5.67 -9.24 13.06
N LEU A 95 -5.98 -7.94 13.18
CA LEU A 95 -5.79 -7.19 14.42
C LEU A 95 -6.73 -7.70 15.52
N GLU A 96 -7.98 -8.02 15.18
CA GLU A 96 -8.94 -8.63 16.11
C GLU A 96 -8.47 -10.02 16.59
N PHE A 97 -7.82 -10.81 15.72
CA PHE A 97 -7.23 -12.09 16.13
C PHE A 97 -6.04 -11.92 17.08
N LEU A 98 -5.22 -10.88 16.91
CA LEU A 98 -4.10 -10.56 17.81
C LEU A 98 -4.58 -10.14 19.21
N GLY A 99 -5.78 -9.60 19.34
CA GLY A 99 -6.40 -9.30 20.63
C GLY A 99 -6.81 -10.54 21.44
N ARG A 100 -6.81 -11.74 20.84
CA ARG A 100 -7.22 -12.99 21.52
C ARG A 100 -6.13 -13.53 22.45
N PRO A 101 -6.50 -14.24 23.52
CA PRO A 101 -5.54 -14.86 24.42
C PRO A 101 -4.60 -15.81 23.66
N LEU A 102 -3.30 -15.58 23.85
CA LEU A 102 -2.23 -16.30 23.19
C LEU A 102 -2.15 -17.73 23.75
N HIS A 103 -2.39 -18.73 22.90
CA HIS A 103 -2.28 -20.13 23.29
C HIS A 103 -0.86 -20.61 23.03
N ALA A 104 -0.05 -20.68 24.09
CA ALA A 104 1.29 -21.24 24.01
C ALA A 104 1.20 -22.75 23.74
N LEU A 105 1.79 -23.21 22.63
CA LEU A 105 1.95 -24.64 22.38
C LEU A 105 2.97 -25.19 23.37
N LYS A 106 2.57 -26.16 24.19
CA LYS A 106 3.51 -26.92 25.02
C LYS A 106 4.32 -27.83 24.11
N LEU A 107 5.63 -27.61 24.05
CA LEU A 107 6.56 -28.60 23.50
C LEU A 107 6.58 -29.79 24.48
N CYS A 108 6.24 -30.97 23.98
CA CYS A 108 6.41 -32.25 24.69
C CYS A 108 7.86 -32.73 24.57
#